data_AF-A0A7W7PW09-F1
#
_entry.id   AF-A0A7W7PW09-F1
#
_cell.length_a   1.000
_cell.length_b   1.000
_cell.length_c   1.000
_cell.angle_alpha   90.00
_cell.angle_beta   90.00
_cell.angle_gamma   90.00
#
_symmetry.space_group_name_H-M   'P 1'
#
loop_
_entity.id
_entity.type
_entity.pdbx_description
1 polymer ?
#
loop_
_entity_poly.entity_id
_entity_poly.type
_entity_poly.pdbx_seq_one_letter_code
_entity_poly.pdbx_strand_id
1 'polypeptide(L)'
;MYGLTVLYTLRDAGGKPVGTGTLDVWTSAVLPARGTTWSELVRVTMTGATGLVTTLNVKFRSACSAGCRATTRAPWYGKTGDLIVGKFAKGTVSYASTPAQGTTVDFTTSYQLYVTAPGAEPIDPNASWSNPEKIRCDDDTGTPGPGCVVPSVMPVIEMSALRNDPGSPASGAGAAAAGYLWAQDNLSDGWGRDKPLTRAKNGISERTARTCGNAGSKPFRARTDLVPDDSCAAFPFGATHEGGTDGASCAEIIPHYSTGGWDFSVLTGGTASPCVRAHVPLADLQSAEGQLLEDYADQRVLEAEEFKLEISGPTAEQPQATCLKSRPDGALTSGNGWIANSSEPVSHVNKTTTPLGPAGTRAAKAQACLGAERGAGSDAEGDITGWQDAQLFALANQPGAQLARCHLIANVLGGKGGTGDGGPDNLVPCWQVGMNTGTPSMRSYEALAQKAITDNTAVGPNDAIFYQVTPHYQDGDSTIPLGVTMSATIERADGTTRPLFPDVYISNTRGNTGLFNLGN
;
A
#
# COMPACT_ATOMS: atom_id res chain seq x y z
N MET A 1 4.89 25.53 -19.26
CA MET A 1 5.19 25.74 -20.70
C MET A 1 4.32 26.89 -21.17
N TYR A 2 4.88 27.86 -21.91
CA TYR A 2 4.11 29.01 -22.40
C TYR A 2 4.34 29.21 -23.90
N GLY A 3 3.24 29.48 -24.61
CA GLY A 3 3.20 29.80 -26.02
C GLY A 3 2.54 31.15 -26.24
N LEU A 4 3.04 31.93 -27.21
CA LEU A 4 2.56 33.24 -27.59
C LEU A 4 2.62 33.35 -29.11
N THR A 5 1.60 33.94 -29.73
CA THR A 5 1.65 34.32 -31.14
C THR A 5 1.96 35.81 -31.26
N VAL A 6 2.97 36.15 -32.07
CA VAL A 6 3.40 37.51 -32.39
C VAL A 6 3.11 37.79 -33.86
N LEU A 7 2.44 38.91 -34.15
CA LEU A 7 2.18 39.38 -35.51
C LEU A 7 3.15 40.49 -35.88
N TYR A 8 3.96 40.26 -36.91
CA TYR A 8 4.76 41.29 -37.57
C TYR A 8 4.00 41.86 -38.75
N THR A 9 4.02 43.20 -38.90
CA THR A 9 3.42 43.89 -40.05
C THR A 9 4.48 44.73 -40.75
N LEU A 10 4.73 44.44 -42.03
CA LEU A 10 5.57 45.26 -42.89
C LEU A 10 4.71 46.40 -43.47
N ARG A 11 5.21 47.62 -43.38
CA ARG A 11 4.55 48.83 -43.90
C ARG A 11 5.44 49.52 -44.94
N ASP A 12 4.81 50.14 -45.94
CA ASP A 12 5.50 50.98 -46.91
C ASP A 12 5.88 52.36 -46.32
N ALA A 13 6.51 53.22 -47.13
CA ALA A 13 6.91 54.57 -46.72
C ALA A 13 5.73 55.48 -46.33
N GLY A 14 4.50 55.16 -46.75
CA GLY A 14 3.27 55.84 -46.35
C GLY A 14 2.61 55.23 -45.11
N GLY A 15 3.22 54.22 -44.49
CA GLY A 15 2.69 53.51 -43.32
C GLY A 15 1.61 52.48 -43.65
N LYS A 16 1.33 52.18 -44.92
CA LYS A 16 0.31 51.20 -45.32
C LYS A 16 0.86 49.77 -45.19
N PRO A 17 0.12 48.81 -44.60
CA PRO A 17 0.53 47.42 -44.55
C PRO A 17 0.70 46.83 -45.96
N VAL A 18 1.87 46.23 -46.23
CA VAL A 18 2.21 45.57 -47.51
C VAL A 18 2.60 44.10 -47.36
N GLY A 19 2.63 43.61 -46.12
CA GLY A 19 2.80 42.19 -45.81
C GLY A 19 2.76 41.94 -44.31
N THR A 20 2.61 40.69 -43.92
CA THR A 20 2.59 40.27 -42.51
C THR A 20 3.35 38.97 -42.34
N GLY A 21 3.89 38.75 -41.15
CA GLY A 21 4.44 37.46 -40.74
C GLY A 21 3.94 37.10 -39.35
N THR A 22 3.56 35.84 -39.16
CA THR A 22 3.09 35.31 -37.89
C THR A 22 4.16 34.42 -37.29
N LEU A 23 4.49 34.67 -36.03
CA LEU A 23 5.51 33.94 -35.28
C LEU A 23 4.89 33.30 -34.05
N ASP A 24 5.10 32.01 -33.86
CA ASP A 24 4.81 31.35 -32.59
C ASP A 24 6.09 31.24 -31.77
N VAL A 25 6.04 31.86 -30.59
CA VAL A 25 7.11 31.85 -29.60
C VAL A 25 6.74 30.84 -28.52
N TRP A 26 7.65 29.91 -28.27
CA TRP A 26 7.50 28.86 -27.27
C TRP A 26 8.69 28.91 -26.33
N THR A 27 8.41 28.84 -25.03
CA THR A 27 9.45 28.71 -24.02
C THR A 27 9.15 27.60 -23.00
N SER A 28 10.22 26.95 -22.54
CA SER A 28 10.13 25.87 -21.56
C SER A 28 11.39 25.78 -20.71
N ALA A 29 11.21 25.60 -19.42
CA ALA A 29 12.27 25.36 -18.45
C ALA A 29 11.87 24.22 -17.52
N VAL A 30 12.87 23.49 -17.02
CA VAL A 30 12.75 22.64 -15.84
C VAL A 30 13.48 23.37 -14.73
N LEU A 31 12.76 23.67 -13.65
CA LEU A 31 13.38 24.31 -12.50
C LEU A 31 14.10 23.24 -11.66
N PRO A 32 15.30 23.54 -11.17
CA PRO A 32 16.07 22.62 -10.36
C PRO A 32 15.46 22.48 -8.95
N ALA A 33 15.17 21.25 -8.56
CA ALA A 33 14.94 20.91 -7.17
C ALA A 33 16.18 21.19 -6.30
N ARG A 34 17.38 21.19 -6.89
CA ARG A 34 18.65 21.48 -6.22
C ARG A 34 19.51 22.46 -7.04
N GLY A 35 19.94 23.54 -6.41
CA GLY A 35 20.63 24.66 -7.03
C GLY A 35 19.67 25.73 -7.56
N THR A 36 20.14 26.96 -7.70
CA THR A 36 19.29 28.12 -8.03
C THR A 36 19.56 28.68 -9.43
N THR A 37 20.12 27.85 -10.31
CA THR A 37 20.45 28.20 -11.70
C THR A 37 19.73 27.29 -12.66
N TRP A 38 19.09 27.85 -13.67
CA TRP A 38 18.36 27.07 -14.67
C TRP A 38 18.49 27.67 -16.07
N SER A 39 18.10 26.86 -17.04
CA SER A 39 18.05 27.26 -18.45
C SER A 39 16.64 27.10 -18.99
N GLU A 40 16.26 28.06 -19.81
CA GLU A 40 14.98 28.05 -20.53
C GLU A 40 15.26 27.93 -22.02
N LEU A 41 14.65 26.91 -22.62
CA LEU A 41 14.70 26.70 -24.06
C LEU A 41 13.70 27.65 -24.73
N VAL A 42 14.18 28.37 -25.73
CA VAL A 42 13.40 29.31 -26.54
C VAL A 42 13.32 28.78 -27.97
N ARG A 43 12.10 28.73 -28.50
CA ARG A 43 11.83 28.38 -29.91
C ARG A 43 10.91 29.43 -30.52
N VAL A 44 11.29 29.97 -31.68
CA VAL A 44 10.46 30.91 -32.45
C VAL A 44 10.24 30.30 -33.83
N THR A 45 8.99 30.06 -34.20
CA THR A 45 8.61 29.43 -35.47
C THR A 45 7.82 30.43 -36.31
N MET A 46 8.15 30.59 -37.60
CA MET A 46 7.29 31.36 -38.50
C MET A 46 6.18 30.46 -39.02
N THR A 47 4.94 30.78 -38.68
CA THR A 47 3.76 29.95 -39.01
C THR A 47 2.94 30.50 -40.16
N GLY A 48 3.07 31.78 -40.48
CA GLY A 48 2.37 32.40 -41.60
C GLY A 48 3.12 33.59 -42.18
N ALA A 49 2.89 33.85 -43.46
CA ALA A 49 3.41 35.02 -44.16
C ALA A 49 2.43 35.46 -45.25
N THR A 50 2.32 36.77 -45.48
CA THR A 50 1.53 37.33 -46.59
C THR A 50 2.23 38.52 -47.25
N GLY A 51 1.85 38.82 -48.49
CA GLY A 51 2.34 40.00 -49.22
C GLY A 51 3.85 39.95 -49.44
N LEU A 52 4.52 41.06 -49.13
CA LEU A 52 5.98 41.20 -49.33
C LEU A 52 6.84 40.56 -48.24
N VAL A 53 6.24 40.01 -47.17
CA VAL A 53 6.99 39.31 -46.12
C VAL A 53 7.19 37.85 -46.55
N THR A 54 8.42 37.49 -46.90
CA THR A 54 8.80 36.10 -47.27
C THR A 54 9.80 35.46 -46.30
N THR A 55 10.55 36.28 -45.57
CA THR A 55 11.54 35.90 -44.56
C THR A 55 11.57 36.93 -43.45
N LEU A 56 11.85 36.49 -42.23
CA LEU A 56 12.04 37.33 -41.06
C LEU A 56 13.37 37.02 -40.36
N ASN A 57 13.93 38.03 -39.70
CA ASN A 57 15.01 37.89 -38.75
C ASN A 57 14.47 38.20 -37.35
N VAL A 58 14.81 37.35 -36.39
CA VAL A 58 14.43 37.57 -34.99
C VAL A 58 15.66 37.75 -34.11
N LYS A 59 15.53 38.59 -33.09
CA LYS A 59 16.41 38.64 -31.92
C LYS A 59 15.56 38.49 -30.67
N PHE A 60 16.08 37.81 -29.67
CA PHE A 60 15.37 37.56 -28.43
C PHE A 60 16.22 38.01 -27.25
N ARG A 61 15.58 38.63 -26.27
CA ARG A 61 16.22 39.05 -25.02
C ARG A 61 15.37 38.63 -23.83
N SER A 62 15.97 37.95 -22.88
CA SER A 62 15.38 37.65 -21.58
C SER A 62 15.85 38.59 -20.48
N ALA A 63 14.97 38.77 -19.51
CA ALA A 63 15.19 39.43 -18.23
C ALA A 63 14.35 38.73 -17.15
N CYS A 64 14.46 39.20 -15.92
CA CYS A 64 13.59 38.80 -14.82
C CYS A 64 13.48 39.94 -13.80
N SER A 65 12.46 39.89 -12.94
CA SER A 65 12.27 40.86 -11.87
C SER A 65 13.30 40.70 -10.73
N ALA A 66 13.25 41.58 -9.73
CA ALA A 66 14.11 41.53 -8.55
C ALA A 66 14.09 40.13 -7.89
N GLY A 67 15.24 39.66 -7.42
CA GLY A 67 15.43 38.29 -6.90
C GLY A 67 16.00 37.31 -7.93
N CYS A 68 16.08 37.70 -9.20
CA CYS A 68 16.68 36.90 -10.27
C CYS A 68 17.64 37.71 -11.14
N ARG A 69 18.63 37.02 -11.72
CA ARG A 69 19.56 37.55 -12.72
C ARG A 69 19.57 36.66 -13.96
N ALA A 70 19.18 37.22 -15.11
CA ALA A 70 19.44 36.59 -16.40
C ALA A 70 20.95 36.60 -16.71
N THR A 71 21.58 35.43 -16.67
CA THR A 71 23.02 35.21 -16.88
C THR A 71 23.37 35.08 -18.35
N THR A 72 22.52 34.38 -19.12
CA THR A 72 22.57 34.35 -20.59
C THR A 72 21.28 34.96 -21.11
N ARG A 73 21.37 36.22 -21.58
CA ARG A 73 20.19 37.04 -21.90
C ARG A 73 19.67 36.87 -23.32
N ALA A 74 20.45 36.31 -24.23
CA ALA A 74 20.04 36.17 -25.63
C ALA A 74 20.45 34.77 -26.11
N PRO A 75 19.52 33.98 -26.68
CA PRO A 75 19.83 32.68 -27.24
C PRO A 75 20.63 32.81 -28.55
N TRP A 76 20.53 33.97 -29.21
CA TRP A 76 21.22 34.31 -30.44
C TRP A 76 21.77 35.73 -30.34
N TYR A 77 23.08 35.91 -30.51
CA TYR A 77 23.75 37.22 -30.43
C TYR A 77 23.69 38.03 -31.75
N GLY A 78 23.00 37.50 -32.77
CA GLY A 78 22.87 38.09 -34.10
C GLY A 78 21.54 37.74 -34.76
N LYS A 79 21.41 38.02 -36.07
CA LYS A 79 20.24 37.57 -36.85
C LYS A 79 20.22 36.04 -36.90
N THR A 80 19.07 35.41 -36.65
CA THR A 80 18.90 33.95 -36.65
C THR A 80 19.10 33.26 -38.01
N GLY A 81 19.38 34.01 -39.07
CA GLY A 81 19.23 33.55 -40.45
C GLY A 81 17.76 33.55 -40.87
N ASP A 82 17.52 33.60 -42.17
CA ASP A 82 16.20 33.81 -42.80
C ASP A 82 15.13 32.82 -42.28
N LEU A 83 14.29 33.29 -41.35
CA LEU A 83 13.16 32.55 -40.82
C LEU A 83 12.03 32.61 -41.85
N ILE A 84 11.82 31.50 -42.57
CA ILE A 84 10.72 31.32 -43.53
C ILE A 84 9.60 30.46 -42.92
N VAL A 85 8.41 30.48 -43.54
CA VAL A 85 7.24 29.70 -43.08
C VAL A 85 7.60 28.23 -42.89
N GLY A 86 7.26 27.69 -41.72
CA GLY A 86 7.54 26.31 -41.30
C GLY A 86 8.94 26.09 -40.71
N LYS A 87 9.83 27.09 -40.71
CA LYS A 87 11.14 27.02 -40.06
C LYS A 87 11.13 27.69 -38.68
N PHE A 88 12.10 27.31 -37.85
CA PHE A 88 12.22 27.80 -36.49
C PHE A 88 13.66 28.16 -36.12
N ALA A 89 13.80 29.16 -35.27
CA ALA A 89 15.02 29.44 -34.51
C ALA A 89 14.91 28.78 -33.13
N LYS A 90 16.00 28.17 -32.66
CA LYS A 90 16.07 27.50 -31.35
C LYS A 90 17.34 27.91 -30.63
N GLY A 91 17.25 28.17 -29.33
CA GLY A 91 18.41 28.43 -28.48
C GLY A 91 17.99 28.53 -27.00
N THR A 92 18.93 28.87 -26.14
CA THR A 92 18.74 28.81 -24.68
C THR A 92 19.08 30.15 -24.03
N VAL A 93 18.29 30.54 -23.03
CA VAL A 93 18.62 31.60 -22.08
C VAL A 93 18.80 31.00 -20.69
N SER A 94 19.56 31.66 -19.82
CA SER A 94 19.88 31.13 -18.50
C SER A 94 19.68 32.19 -17.43
N TYR A 95 19.34 31.71 -16.23
CA TYR A 95 19.02 32.53 -15.08
C TYR A 95 19.71 31.99 -13.82
N ALA A 96 19.86 32.86 -12.84
CA ALA A 96 20.33 32.52 -11.52
C ALA A 96 19.56 33.34 -10.47
N SER A 97 19.27 32.72 -9.33
CA SER A 97 18.80 33.38 -8.12
C SER A 97 19.76 33.09 -6.97
N THR A 98 19.85 33.98 -5.98
CA THR A 98 20.70 33.79 -4.79
C THR A 98 19.93 34.25 -3.56
N PRO A 99 18.87 33.52 -3.14
CA PRO A 99 18.19 33.79 -1.89
C PRO A 99 19.19 33.68 -0.73
N ALA A 100 18.97 34.45 0.34
CA ALA A 100 19.73 34.27 1.57
C ALA A 100 19.27 32.99 2.29
N GLN A 101 20.14 32.40 3.08
CA GLN A 101 19.81 31.22 3.88
C GLN A 101 18.58 31.47 4.76
N GLY A 102 17.64 30.51 4.76
CA GLY A 102 16.36 30.57 5.45
C GLY A 102 15.32 31.49 4.81
N THR A 103 15.56 32.00 3.59
CA THR A 103 14.66 32.95 2.92
C THR A 103 14.18 32.46 1.56
N THR A 104 13.05 33.01 1.12
CA THR A 104 12.48 32.78 -0.21
C THR A 104 12.47 34.10 -1.00
N VAL A 105 12.59 34.00 -2.32
CA VAL A 105 12.43 35.12 -3.25
C VAL A 105 11.51 34.72 -4.39
N ASP A 106 10.53 35.57 -4.69
CA ASP A 106 9.60 35.38 -5.80
C ASP A 106 9.89 36.37 -6.93
N PHE A 107 9.91 35.88 -8.16
CA PHE A 107 10.15 36.71 -9.33
C PHE A 107 9.46 36.14 -10.58
N THR A 108 9.34 36.96 -11.62
CA THR A 108 8.86 36.54 -12.94
C THR A 108 9.95 36.73 -13.97
N THR A 109 10.04 35.85 -14.96
CA THR A 109 10.84 36.06 -16.16
C THR A 109 10.11 36.98 -17.15
N SER A 110 10.85 37.73 -17.94
CA SER A 110 10.31 38.62 -18.97
C SER A 110 11.14 38.59 -20.24
N TYR A 111 10.50 38.94 -21.35
CA TYR A 111 11.01 38.67 -22.68
C TYR A 111 10.74 39.83 -23.63
N GLN A 112 11.68 40.04 -24.55
CA GLN A 112 11.56 40.97 -25.66
C GLN A 112 11.96 40.25 -26.95
N LEU A 113 11.10 40.31 -27.96
CA LEU A 113 11.36 39.82 -29.30
C LEU A 113 11.46 41.00 -30.27
N TYR A 114 12.55 41.06 -31.03
CA TYR A 114 12.77 42.05 -32.07
C TYR A 114 12.72 41.37 -33.44
N VAL A 115 11.80 41.80 -34.30
CA VAL A 115 11.49 41.16 -35.59
C VAL A 115 11.71 42.14 -36.74
N THR A 116 12.42 41.71 -37.78
CA THR A 116 12.69 42.53 -38.98
C THR A 116 12.58 41.72 -40.26
N ALA A 117 12.11 42.34 -41.34
CA ALA A 117 12.23 41.81 -42.69
C ALA A 117 13.54 42.31 -43.34
N PRO A 118 14.30 41.46 -44.05
CA PRO A 118 15.45 41.91 -44.84
C PRO A 118 15.09 43.03 -45.82
N GLY A 119 15.92 44.07 -45.90
CA GLY A 119 15.72 45.19 -46.83
C GLY A 119 14.62 46.20 -46.44
N ALA A 120 13.99 46.05 -45.27
CA ALA A 120 12.96 46.96 -44.78
C ALA A 120 13.44 47.82 -43.59
N GLU A 121 12.95 49.06 -43.50
CA GLU A 121 13.09 49.92 -42.33
C GLU A 121 12.12 49.46 -41.21
N PRO A 122 12.58 49.21 -39.97
CA PRO A 122 11.70 48.74 -38.89
C PRO A 122 10.85 49.88 -38.32
N ILE A 123 9.51 49.79 -38.40
CA ILE A 123 8.58 50.82 -37.87
C ILE A 123 7.99 50.45 -36.49
N ASP A 124 7.88 49.15 -36.16
CA ASP A 124 7.56 48.65 -34.82
C ASP A 124 8.02 47.19 -34.66
N PRO A 125 9.32 46.94 -34.47
CA PRO A 125 9.87 45.60 -34.49
C PRO A 125 9.70 44.83 -33.18
N ASN A 126 9.14 45.43 -32.12
CA ASN A 126 9.26 44.90 -30.77
C ASN A 126 7.96 44.26 -30.26
N ALA A 127 8.06 43.07 -29.68
CA ALA A 127 7.04 42.49 -28.81
C ALA A 127 7.65 42.25 -27.43
N SER A 128 6.93 42.55 -26.35
CA SER A 128 7.38 42.34 -24.97
C SER A 128 6.29 41.70 -24.13
N TRP A 129 6.67 40.74 -23.28
CA TRP A 129 5.75 40.06 -22.36
C TRP A 129 6.50 39.53 -21.14
N SER A 130 5.76 39.15 -20.11
CA SER A 130 6.28 38.46 -18.92
C SER A 130 5.66 37.08 -18.83
N ASN A 131 6.39 36.16 -18.19
CA ASN A 131 5.81 34.90 -17.75
C ASN A 131 4.71 35.19 -16.70
N PRO A 132 3.48 34.69 -16.88
CA PRO A 132 2.42 34.90 -15.92
C PRO A 132 2.69 34.19 -14.58
N GLU A 133 3.51 33.13 -14.57
CA GLU A 133 3.83 32.42 -13.33
C GLU A 133 4.99 33.06 -12.59
N LYS A 134 4.83 33.10 -11.27
CA LYS A 134 5.94 33.39 -10.36
C LYS A 134 6.81 32.15 -10.21
N ILE A 135 8.11 32.38 -10.22
CA ILE A 135 9.12 31.41 -9.80
C ILE A 135 9.53 31.80 -8.39
N ARG A 136 9.47 30.84 -7.47
CA ARG A 136 10.09 30.95 -6.16
C ARG A 136 11.46 30.28 -6.23
N CYS A 137 12.49 30.96 -5.75
CA CYS A 137 13.71 30.28 -5.31
C CYS A 137 13.89 30.47 -3.82
N ASP A 138 14.41 29.47 -3.15
CA ASP A 138 14.61 29.49 -1.70
C ASP A 138 15.92 28.79 -1.33
N ASP A 139 16.47 29.15 -0.16
CA ASP A 139 17.59 28.47 0.49
C ASP A 139 17.14 28.05 1.89
N ASP A 140 16.11 27.21 1.93
CA ASP A 140 15.50 26.73 3.16
C ASP A 140 16.53 26.03 4.06
N THR A 141 16.47 26.28 5.36
CA THR A 141 17.40 25.66 6.32
C THR A 141 17.03 24.20 6.53
N GLY A 142 17.81 23.28 5.96
CA GLY A 142 17.63 21.84 6.12
C GLY A 142 17.49 21.13 4.78
N THR A 143 16.60 20.13 4.73
CA THR A 143 16.26 19.42 3.48
C THR A 143 14.88 19.89 2.99
N PRO A 144 14.76 20.36 1.73
CA PRO A 144 15.83 20.50 0.72
C PRO A 144 16.75 21.72 0.91
N GLY A 145 18.02 21.61 0.48
CA GLY A 145 18.92 22.76 0.29
C GLY A 145 18.45 23.67 -0.86
N PRO A 146 19.21 24.70 -1.31
CA PRO A 146 18.68 25.73 -2.20
C PRO A 146 18.08 25.19 -3.52
N GLY A 147 17.01 25.81 -4.02
CA GLY A 147 16.36 25.39 -5.27
C GLY A 147 15.26 26.35 -5.74
N CYS A 148 14.57 25.98 -6.82
CA CYS A 148 13.50 26.81 -7.39
C CYS A 148 12.28 25.98 -7.82
N VAL A 149 11.08 26.54 -7.69
CA VAL A 149 9.80 25.92 -8.08
C VAL A 149 8.83 26.97 -8.63
N VAL A 150 7.74 26.52 -9.25
CA VAL A 150 6.60 27.35 -9.64
C VAL A 150 5.49 27.13 -8.60
N PRO A 151 5.26 28.05 -7.64
CA PRO A 151 4.37 27.79 -6.50
C PRO A 151 2.89 27.60 -6.87
N SER A 152 2.47 28.04 -8.05
CA SER A 152 1.09 27.83 -8.54
C SER A 152 0.82 26.39 -8.97
N VAL A 153 1.86 25.57 -9.12
CA VAL A 153 1.74 24.14 -9.39
C VAL A 153 1.81 23.40 -8.06
N MET A 154 0.72 22.76 -7.67
CA MET A 154 0.67 21.97 -6.45
C MET A 154 1.63 20.77 -6.56
N PRO A 155 2.55 20.61 -5.60
CA PRO A 155 3.40 19.43 -5.50
C PRO A 155 2.61 18.12 -5.40
N VAL A 156 3.12 17.08 -6.06
CA VAL A 156 2.63 15.70 -5.95
C VAL A 156 3.76 14.85 -5.41
N ILE A 157 3.53 14.26 -4.25
CA ILE A 157 4.42 13.28 -3.62
C ILE A 157 3.98 11.90 -4.10
N GLU A 158 4.89 11.15 -4.68
CA GLU A 158 4.64 9.80 -5.18
C GLU A 158 5.12 8.78 -4.15
N MET A 159 4.30 7.76 -3.90
CA MET A 159 4.66 6.66 -3.03
C MET A 159 4.26 5.34 -3.68
N SER A 160 5.04 4.29 -3.46
CA SER A 160 4.75 2.97 -4.00
C SER A 160 4.28 2.00 -2.92
N ALA A 161 3.11 1.38 -3.10
CA ALA A 161 2.62 0.27 -2.31
C ALA A 161 3.17 -1.10 -2.77
N LEU A 162 4.21 -1.14 -3.62
CA LEU A 162 4.89 -2.39 -3.91
C LEU A 162 5.53 -2.97 -2.63
N ARG A 163 5.51 -4.30 -2.51
CA ARG A 163 6.06 -5.01 -1.34
C ARG A 163 7.56 -4.73 -1.20
N ASN A 164 8.00 -4.51 0.03
CA ASN A 164 9.41 -4.33 0.33
C ASN A 164 10.08 -5.70 0.52
N ASP A 165 10.35 -6.38 -0.59
CA ASP A 165 10.97 -7.71 -0.59
C ASP A 165 12.49 -7.64 -0.57
N PRO A 166 13.17 -8.32 0.39
CA PRO A 166 14.62 -8.45 0.36
C PRO A 166 15.09 -9.11 -0.94
N GLY A 167 15.76 -8.34 -1.81
CA GLY A 167 16.28 -8.80 -3.10
C GLY A 167 15.41 -8.49 -4.32
N SER A 168 14.27 -7.80 -4.16
CA SER A 168 13.52 -7.25 -5.29
C SER A 168 14.17 -5.97 -5.83
N PRO A 169 14.26 -5.76 -7.15
CA PRO A 169 14.72 -4.51 -7.74
C PRO A 169 13.72 -3.34 -7.57
N ALA A 170 12.51 -3.62 -7.10
CA ALA A 170 11.49 -2.63 -6.76
C ALA A 170 11.11 -2.78 -5.28
N SER A 171 11.65 -1.90 -4.42
CA SER A 171 11.29 -1.78 -3.01
C SER A 171 10.33 -0.61 -2.83
N GLY A 172 9.05 -0.89 -2.60
CA GLY A 172 8.07 0.13 -2.24
C GLY A 172 8.02 0.38 -0.74
N ALA A 173 7.16 1.31 -0.34
CA ALA A 173 6.78 1.58 1.04
C ALA A 173 5.80 0.53 1.62
N GLY A 174 5.51 -0.53 0.87
CA GLY A 174 4.83 -1.73 1.36
C GLY A 174 3.51 -1.46 2.06
N ALA A 175 3.35 -2.07 3.24
CA ALA A 175 2.11 -2.02 4.02
C ALA A 175 1.78 -0.60 4.50
N ALA A 176 2.77 0.27 4.70
CA ALA A 176 2.56 1.65 5.09
C ALA A 176 1.83 2.43 3.98
N ALA A 177 2.35 2.39 2.76
CA ALA A 177 1.70 3.00 1.59
C ALA A 177 0.30 2.42 1.33
N ALA A 178 0.13 1.11 1.49
CA ALA A 178 -1.17 0.47 1.39
C ALA A 178 -2.17 1.00 2.42
N GLY A 179 -1.74 1.16 3.68
CA GLY A 179 -2.57 1.74 4.75
C GLY A 179 -2.98 3.19 4.47
N TYR A 180 -2.07 3.98 3.87
CA TYR A 180 -2.39 5.35 3.45
C TYR A 180 -3.39 5.37 2.31
N LEU A 181 -3.25 4.47 1.33
CA LEU A 181 -4.17 4.34 0.21
C LEU A 181 -5.56 3.92 0.67
N TRP A 182 -5.65 2.96 1.59
CA TRP A 182 -6.92 2.61 2.22
C TRP A 182 -7.57 3.84 2.84
N ALA A 183 -6.79 4.68 3.54
CA ALA A 183 -7.31 5.90 4.15
C ALA A 183 -7.82 6.91 3.09
N GLN A 184 -7.10 7.09 1.98
CA GLN A 184 -7.52 7.94 0.86
C GLN A 184 -8.83 7.47 0.23
N ASP A 185 -9.04 6.16 0.12
CA ASP A 185 -10.19 5.58 -0.56
C ASP A 185 -11.43 5.42 0.35
N ASN A 186 -11.23 5.31 1.66
CA ASN A 186 -12.29 4.92 2.59
C ASN A 186 -12.69 6.01 3.60
N LEU A 187 -11.81 6.95 3.95
CA LEU A 187 -12.16 7.99 4.92
C LEU A 187 -12.88 9.15 4.24
N SER A 188 -13.89 9.71 4.92
CA SER A 188 -14.72 10.79 4.37
C SER A 188 -13.97 12.08 4.05
N ASP A 189 -12.79 12.28 4.63
CA ASP A 189 -12.02 13.50 4.42
C ASP A 189 -11.25 13.54 3.10
N GLY A 190 -10.86 12.37 2.55
CA GLY A 190 -10.13 12.28 1.29
C GLY A 190 -8.76 12.97 1.29
N TRP A 191 -8.09 13.05 2.46
CA TRP A 191 -6.79 13.72 2.61
C TRP A 191 -5.72 13.11 1.69
N GLY A 192 -4.88 13.96 1.10
CA GLY A 192 -3.84 13.58 0.14
C GLY A 192 -4.35 13.32 -1.28
N ARG A 193 -5.66 13.16 -1.49
CA ARG A 193 -6.28 12.92 -2.82
C ARG A 193 -7.21 14.06 -3.23
N ASP A 194 -8.34 14.18 -2.54
CA ASP A 194 -9.37 15.19 -2.81
C ASP A 194 -9.08 16.50 -2.07
N LYS A 195 -8.54 16.40 -0.85
CA LYS A 195 -8.03 17.51 -0.07
C LYS A 195 -6.50 17.41 0.04
N PRO A 196 -5.74 18.50 -0.20
CA PRO A 196 -4.30 18.46 -0.04
C PRO A 196 -3.91 18.28 1.44
N LEU A 197 -2.73 17.73 1.66
CA LEU A 197 -2.07 17.73 2.97
C LEU A 197 -1.17 18.96 3.08
N THR A 198 -0.91 19.42 4.29
CA THR A 198 -0.04 20.58 4.52
C THR A 198 1.22 20.15 5.28
N ARG A 199 2.42 20.39 4.71
CA ARG A 199 3.69 19.97 5.35
C ARG A 199 3.88 20.67 6.70
N ALA A 200 4.28 19.89 7.71
CA ALA A 200 4.63 20.36 9.04
C ALA A 200 6.01 19.82 9.48
N LYS A 201 7.00 20.70 9.58
CA LYS A 201 8.38 20.42 10.01
C LYS A 201 8.52 20.33 11.52
N ASN A 202 7.70 21.09 12.25
CA ASN A 202 7.77 21.18 13.70
C ASN A 202 6.62 20.39 14.34
N GLY A 203 6.87 19.84 15.52
CA GLY A 203 5.90 19.08 16.31
C GLY A 203 5.47 17.73 15.73
N ILE A 204 6.32 17.16 14.87
CA ILE A 204 6.12 15.83 14.28
C ILE A 204 6.04 14.77 15.38
N SER A 205 6.97 14.80 16.34
CA SER A 205 7.02 13.87 17.47
C SER A 205 5.75 13.93 18.32
N GLU A 206 5.22 15.12 18.60
CA GLU A 206 3.98 15.25 19.38
C GLU A 206 2.77 14.72 18.62
N ARG A 207 2.63 15.04 17.33
CA ARG A 207 1.54 14.52 16.49
C ARG A 207 1.60 13.00 16.38
N THR A 208 2.77 12.45 16.06
CA THR A 208 2.97 11.00 16.02
C THR A 208 2.67 10.35 17.37
N ALA A 209 3.09 10.96 18.50
CA ALA A 209 2.82 10.43 19.83
C ALA A 209 1.33 10.43 20.20
N ARG A 210 0.53 11.38 19.70
CA ARG A 210 -0.93 11.42 19.93
C ARG A 210 -1.68 10.32 19.16
N THR A 211 -1.26 10.02 17.93
CA THR A 211 -1.94 9.01 17.10
C THR A 211 -1.42 7.59 17.35
N CYS A 212 -0.09 7.44 17.43
CA CYS A 212 0.60 6.15 17.47
C CYS A 212 1.37 5.89 18.77
N GLY A 213 1.46 6.85 19.69
CA GLY A 213 2.25 6.73 20.91
C GLY A 213 1.43 6.74 22.19
N ASN A 214 2.12 6.98 23.31
CA ASN A 214 1.53 7.00 24.65
C ASN A 214 0.82 8.32 25.00
N ALA A 215 0.82 9.31 24.10
CA ALA A 215 0.14 10.58 24.34
C ALA A 215 -1.34 10.55 23.91
N GLY A 216 -1.77 9.50 23.20
CA GLY A 216 -3.18 9.29 22.87
C GLY A 216 -3.97 8.63 23.99
N SER A 217 -5.29 8.83 24.02
CA SER A 217 -6.18 8.27 25.03
C SER A 217 -6.27 6.74 25.01
N LYS A 218 -5.99 6.12 23.85
CA LYS A 218 -5.78 4.68 23.66
C LYS A 218 -4.44 4.45 22.95
N PRO A 219 -3.35 4.17 23.69
CA PRO A 219 -2.04 3.92 23.11
C PRO A 219 -2.06 2.79 22.09
N PHE A 220 -1.24 2.91 21.05
CA PHE A 220 -1.04 1.84 20.07
C PHE A 220 -0.40 0.63 20.75
N ARG A 221 -0.93 -0.56 20.49
CA ARG A 221 -0.41 -1.81 21.03
C ARG A 221 0.12 -2.65 19.87
N ALA A 222 1.44 -2.82 19.81
CA ALA A 222 2.07 -3.68 18.83
C ALA A 222 1.50 -5.12 18.88
N ARG A 223 1.26 -5.68 17.70
CA ARG A 223 0.71 -7.00 17.39
C ARG A 223 1.76 -7.83 16.67
N THR A 224 2.89 -8.07 17.33
CA THR A 224 3.98 -8.91 16.80
C THR A 224 3.57 -10.36 16.56
N ASP A 225 2.42 -10.78 17.09
CA ASP A 225 1.74 -12.03 16.77
C ASP A 225 1.15 -12.07 15.35
N LEU A 226 0.90 -10.91 14.73
CA LEU A 226 0.27 -10.77 13.42
C LEU A 226 1.16 -10.06 12.39
N VAL A 227 1.96 -9.09 12.82
CA VAL A 227 2.83 -8.28 11.96
C VAL A 227 4.26 -8.34 12.51
N PRO A 228 5.24 -8.87 11.76
CA PRO A 228 6.64 -8.87 12.18
C PRO A 228 7.14 -7.45 12.44
N ASP A 229 7.82 -7.24 13.57
CA ASP A 229 8.32 -5.93 14.00
C ASP A 229 7.27 -4.81 13.88
N ASP A 230 6.07 -5.12 14.37
CA ASP A 230 4.89 -4.26 14.23
C ASP A 230 5.12 -2.83 14.73
N SER A 231 4.78 -1.88 13.86
CA SER A 231 4.91 -0.45 14.04
C SER A 231 3.62 0.25 13.58
N CYS A 232 3.47 1.52 13.94
CA CYS A 232 2.25 2.27 13.64
C CYS A 232 2.50 3.29 12.53
N ALA A 233 1.84 3.09 11.39
CA ALA A 233 1.78 4.05 10.30
C ALA A 233 0.48 4.87 10.40
N ALA A 234 0.60 6.15 10.79
CA ALA A 234 -0.54 7.07 10.90
C ALA A 234 -0.82 7.84 9.61
N PHE A 235 -2.10 8.03 9.29
CA PHE A 235 -2.56 8.93 8.23
C PHE A 235 -3.78 9.75 8.68
N PRO A 236 -3.82 11.08 8.48
CA PRO A 236 -2.75 11.95 7.96
C PRO A 236 -1.43 11.87 8.75
N PHE A 237 -0.30 12.12 8.09
CA PHE A 237 1.03 11.92 8.66
C PHE A 237 1.31 12.83 9.87
N GLY A 238 2.13 12.37 10.82
CA GLY A 238 2.71 13.28 11.83
C GLY A 238 3.51 14.43 11.21
N ALA A 239 4.05 14.24 10.01
CA ALA A 239 4.73 15.28 9.22
C ALA A 239 3.79 16.25 8.47
N THR A 240 2.50 16.26 8.81
CA THR A 240 1.49 17.18 8.26
C THR A 240 0.73 17.90 9.36
N HIS A 241 0.15 19.07 9.07
CA HIS A 241 -0.66 19.84 10.02
C HIS A 241 -2.00 19.15 10.34
N GLU A 242 -2.50 18.34 9.42
CA GLU A 242 -3.71 17.53 9.56
C GLU A 242 -3.49 16.29 10.44
N GLY A 243 -2.23 15.95 10.72
CA GLY A 243 -1.86 14.78 11.53
C GLY A 243 -2.03 14.98 13.03
N GLY A 244 -1.90 13.88 13.77
CA GLY A 244 -1.88 13.90 15.23
C GLY A 244 -3.25 13.92 15.89
N THR A 245 -4.27 13.39 15.22
CA THR A 245 -5.56 13.04 15.83
C THR A 245 -5.35 11.98 16.93
N ASP A 246 -6.16 12.03 17.99
CA ASP A 246 -6.09 11.05 19.07
C ASP A 246 -6.33 9.63 18.55
N GLY A 247 -5.39 8.72 18.85
CA GLY A 247 -5.41 7.35 18.32
C GLY A 247 -6.72 6.59 18.58
N ALA A 248 -7.43 6.86 19.68
CA ALA A 248 -8.70 6.20 19.97
C ALA A 248 -9.82 6.51 18.97
N SER A 249 -9.70 7.62 18.23
CA SER A 249 -10.67 8.03 17.21
C SER A 249 -10.35 7.47 15.82
N CYS A 250 -9.13 6.96 15.61
CA CYS A 250 -8.68 6.45 14.31
C CYS A 250 -9.18 5.03 14.04
N ALA A 251 -9.39 4.73 12.76
CA ALA A 251 -9.51 3.36 12.29
C ALA A 251 -8.17 2.65 12.51
N GLU A 252 -8.21 1.46 13.09
CA GLU A 252 -7.03 0.63 13.36
C GLU A 252 -7.08 -0.56 12.41
N ILE A 253 -6.11 -0.68 11.51
CA ILE A 253 -6.13 -1.65 10.42
C ILE A 253 -4.84 -2.46 10.34
N ILE A 254 -4.91 -3.66 9.78
CA ILE A 254 -3.75 -4.47 9.41
C ILE A 254 -3.80 -4.67 7.89
N PRO A 255 -2.90 -4.02 7.12
CA PRO A 255 -2.71 -4.34 5.71
C PRO A 255 -2.04 -5.72 5.56
N HIS A 256 -2.61 -6.56 4.72
CA HIS A 256 -2.09 -7.87 4.37
C HIS A 256 -1.75 -7.88 2.89
N TYR A 257 -0.49 -8.11 2.55
CA TYR A 257 -0.15 -8.35 1.17
C TYR A 257 -0.54 -9.78 0.81
N SER A 258 -1.60 -9.89 0.02
CA SER A 258 -1.93 -11.13 -0.66
C SER A 258 -1.46 -11.04 -2.10
N THR A 259 -1.57 -12.16 -2.79
CA THR A 259 -1.25 -12.25 -4.19
C THR A 259 -2.34 -11.58 -5.05
N GLY A 260 -3.52 -11.30 -4.47
CA GLY A 260 -4.56 -10.40 -4.97
C GLY A 260 -4.27 -8.90 -4.86
N GLY A 261 -3.14 -8.51 -4.25
CA GLY A 261 -2.86 -7.14 -3.81
C GLY A 261 -3.08 -6.97 -2.30
N TRP A 262 -3.23 -5.73 -1.86
CA TRP A 262 -3.43 -5.42 -0.45
C TRP A 262 -4.87 -5.69 -0.01
N ASP A 263 -5.04 -6.49 1.04
CA ASP A 263 -6.27 -6.65 1.81
C ASP A 263 -6.12 -6.00 3.19
N PHE A 264 -7.23 -5.71 3.88
CA PHE A 264 -7.23 -4.95 5.13
C PHE A 264 -8.15 -5.57 6.18
N SER A 265 -7.56 -5.99 7.31
CA SER A 265 -8.34 -6.31 8.51
C SER A 265 -8.58 -5.05 9.34
N VAL A 266 -9.83 -4.63 9.52
CA VAL A 266 -10.19 -3.53 10.43
C VAL A 266 -10.35 -4.07 11.84
N LEU A 267 -9.48 -3.66 12.77
CA LEU A 267 -9.52 -4.06 14.18
C LEU A 267 -10.51 -3.22 15.00
N THR A 268 -10.48 -1.89 14.82
CA THR A 268 -11.40 -0.95 15.47
C THR A 268 -11.65 0.28 14.59
N GLY A 269 -12.76 0.98 14.83
CA GLY A 269 -13.17 2.14 14.04
C GLY A 269 -13.76 1.74 12.68
N GLY A 270 -13.65 2.62 11.69
CA GLY A 270 -14.16 2.36 10.34
C GLY A 270 -14.02 3.58 9.41
N THR A 271 -14.77 3.58 8.32
CA THR A 271 -14.72 4.63 7.27
C THR A 271 -15.15 6.02 7.76
N ALA A 272 -15.85 6.10 8.89
CA ALA A 272 -16.24 7.35 9.54
C ALA A 272 -15.13 7.95 10.44
N SER A 273 -13.99 7.26 10.60
CA SER A 273 -12.87 7.77 11.39
C SER A 273 -12.14 8.92 10.66
N PRO A 274 -11.62 9.93 11.38
CA PRO A 274 -10.86 11.05 10.78
C PRO A 274 -9.41 10.70 10.42
N CYS A 275 -8.96 9.50 10.79
CA CYS A 275 -7.57 9.06 10.65
C CYS A 275 -7.49 7.53 10.65
N VAL A 276 -6.34 7.03 10.21
CA VAL A 276 -5.95 5.61 10.27
C VAL A 276 -4.67 5.46 11.07
N ARG A 277 -4.58 4.36 11.81
CA ARG A 277 -3.34 3.79 12.35
C ARG A 277 -3.21 2.35 11.83
N ALA A 278 -2.28 2.15 10.91
CA ALA A 278 -2.03 0.85 10.32
C ALA A 278 -0.91 0.12 11.08
N HIS A 279 -1.12 -1.16 11.39
CA HIS A 279 -0.11 -2.09 11.87
C HIS A 279 0.76 -2.52 10.69
N VAL A 280 2.02 -2.10 10.65
CA VAL A 280 2.92 -2.35 9.53
C VAL A 280 4.31 -2.75 10.00
N PRO A 281 5.06 -3.56 9.23
CA PRO A 281 6.46 -3.82 9.55
C PRO A 281 7.26 -2.53 9.64
N LEU A 282 8.16 -2.42 10.63
CA LEU A 282 8.98 -1.23 10.82
C LEU A 282 9.75 -0.79 9.55
N ALA A 283 10.22 -1.75 8.76
CA ALA A 283 10.94 -1.47 7.50
C ALA A 283 10.05 -0.77 6.45
N ASP A 284 8.75 -1.10 6.40
CA ASP A 284 7.80 -0.47 5.48
C ASP A 284 7.52 0.97 5.91
N LEU A 285 7.35 1.21 7.22
CA LEU A 285 7.19 2.56 7.77
C LEU A 285 8.42 3.44 7.48
N GLN A 286 9.63 2.94 7.73
CA GLN A 286 10.87 3.67 7.45
C GLN A 286 11.03 3.99 5.95
N SER A 287 10.60 3.06 5.08
CA SER A 287 10.64 3.27 3.63
C SER A 287 9.64 4.33 3.19
N ALA A 288 8.42 4.33 3.74
CA ALA A 288 7.43 5.39 3.53
C ALA A 288 7.93 6.76 3.98
N GLU A 289 8.49 6.86 5.19
CA GLU A 289 9.05 8.12 5.72
C GLU A 289 10.24 8.61 4.87
N GLY A 290 11.07 7.69 4.39
CA GLY A 290 12.17 7.98 3.47
C GLY A 290 11.68 8.59 2.15
N GLN A 291 10.71 7.95 1.49
CA GLN A 291 10.11 8.45 0.24
C GLN A 291 9.44 9.82 0.44
N LEU A 292 8.68 9.99 1.53
CA LEU A 292 8.04 11.27 1.85
C LEU A 292 9.07 12.41 2.02
N LEU A 293 10.19 12.14 2.71
CA LEU A 293 11.25 13.12 2.91
C LEU A 293 12.03 13.44 1.63
N GLU A 294 12.29 12.42 0.79
CA GLU A 294 12.94 12.59 -0.51
C GLU A 294 12.09 13.44 -1.45
N ASP A 295 10.79 13.14 -1.55
CA ASP A 295 9.88 13.87 -2.43
C ASP A 295 9.57 15.28 -1.91
N TYR A 296 9.54 15.51 -0.60
CA TYR A 296 9.53 16.89 -0.08
C TYR A 296 10.74 17.68 -0.57
N ALA A 297 11.90 17.03 -0.72
CA ALA A 297 13.10 17.67 -1.22
C ALA A 297 13.01 17.91 -2.74
N ASP A 298 12.55 16.91 -3.48
CA ASP A 298 12.54 16.93 -4.94
C ASP A 298 11.42 17.78 -5.52
N GLN A 299 10.26 17.82 -4.86
CA GLN A 299 9.14 18.71 -5.20
C GLN A 299 9.21 20.09 -4.51
N ARG A 300 10.23 20.30 -3.66
CA ARG A 300 10.44 21.52 -2.86
C ARG A 300 9.22 21.96 -2.03
N VAL A 301 8.51 21.02 -1.42
CA VAL A 301 7.38 21.32 -0.52
C VAL A 301 7.94 21.96 0.74
N LEU A 302 7.66 23.24 1.02
CA LEU A 302 8.14 23.92 2.24
C LEU A 302 7.15 23.80 3.41
N GLU A 303 7.52 24.34 4.57
CA GLU A 303 6.61 24.42 5.72
C GLU A 303 5.30 25.13 5.33
N ALA A 304 4.18 24.59 5.79
CA ALA A 304 2.84 25.10 5.53
C ALA A 304 2.41 25.07 4.05
N GLU A 305 3.16 24.39 3.18
CA GLU A 305 2.75 24.19 1.79
C GLU A 305 1.85 22.97 1.62
N GLU A 306 0.84 23.15 0.78
CA GLU A 306 -0.08 22.11 0.37
C GLU A 306 0.56 21.18 -0.66
N PHE A 307 0.30 19.87 -0.53
CA PHE A 307 0.74 18.85 -1.47
C PHE A 307 -0.30 17.73 -1.60
N LYS A 308 -0.25 17.00 -2.71
CA LYS A 308 -0.98 15.74 -2.92
C LYS A 308 -0.08 14.54 -2.68
N LEU A 309 -0.68 13.41 -2.31
CA LEU A 309 -0.04 12.12 -2.22
C LEU A 309 -0.66 11.18 -3.24
N GLU A 310 0.12 10.74 -4.21
CA GLU A 310 -0.28 9.72 -5.18
C GLU A 310 0.40 8.40 -4.85
N ILE A 311 -0.41 7.36 -4.65
CA ILE A 311 0.08 6.04 -4.27
C ILE A 311 -0.11 5.09 -5.44
N SER A 312 1.00 4.54 -5.93
CA SER A 312 1.04 3.57 -7.03
C SER A 312 1.24 2.15 -6.50
N GLY A 313 0.60 1.16 -7.11
CA GLY A 313 0.74 -0.25 -6.71
C GLY A 313 -0.41 -1.11 -7.22
N PRO A 314 -0.31 -2.45 -7.12
CA PRO A 314 -1.39 -3.34 -7.53
C PRO A 314 -2.59 -3.16 -6.57
N THR A 315 -3.53 -2.31 -6.97
CA THR A 315 -4.88 -2.19 -6.40
C THR A 315 -5.90 -3.04 -7.14
N ALA A 316 -5.51 -3.67 -8.24
CA ALA A 316 -6.36 -4.60 -8.96
C ALA A 316 -6.32 -5.96 -8.25
N GLU A 317 -7.48 -6.41 -7.75
CA GLU A 317 -7.72 -7.79 -7.29
C GLU A 317 -7.11 -8.76 -8.30
N GLN A 318 -5.94 -9.33 -8.01
CA GLN A 318 -5.44 -10.42 -8.84
C GLN A 318 -6.35 -11.64 -8.63
N PRO A 319 -6.58 -12.46 -9.67
CA PRO A 319 -7.32 -13.70 -9.51
C PRO A 319 -6.68 -14.56 -8.41
N GLN A 320 -7.46 -14.92 -7.40
CA GLN A 320 -7.05 -15.77 -6.29
C GLN A 320 -8.06 -16.91 -6.05
N ALA A 321 -7.63 -17.94 -5.33
CA ALA A 321 -8.49 -19.03 -4.87
C ALA A 321 -9.77 -18.50 -4.20
N THR A 322 -10.89 -19.19 -4.38
CA THR A 322 -12.20 -18.73 -3.91
C THR A 322 -12.21 -18.55 -2.39
N CYS A 323 -11.61 -19.48 -1.65
CA CYS A 323 -11.53 -19.40 -0.20
C CYS A 323 -10.68 -18.22 0.29
N LEU A 324 -9.74 -17.69 -0.51
CA LEU A 324 -8.96 -16.50 -0.16
C LEU A 324 -9.77 -15.20 -0.35
N LYS A 325 -10.77 -15.20 -1.23
CA LYS A 325 -11.62 -14.02 -1.49
C LYS A 325 -12.59 -13.70 -0.36
N SER A 326 -13.03 -14.72 0.36
CA SER A 326 -14.06 -14.58 1.40
C SER A 326 -13.64 -15.30 2.66
N ARG A 327 -13.08 -14.56 3.61
CA ARG A 327 -12.78 -15.04 4.96
C ARG A 327 -14.09 -15.13 5.78
N PRO A 328 -14.43 -16.28 6.39
CA PRO A 328 -15.57 -16.38 7.27
C PRO A 328 -15.47 -15.47 8.51
N ASP A 329 -16.61 -15.02 9.02
CA ASP A 329 -16.67 -14.23 10.26
C ASP A 329 -16.02 -15.00 11.42
N GLY A 330 -15.20 -14.31 12.20
CA GLY A 330 -14.48 -14.90 13.35
C GLY A 330 -13.28 -15.77 12.98
N ALA A 331 -12.94 -15.93 11.70
CA ALA A 331 -11.74 -16.65 11.29
C ALA A 331 -10.47 -15.88 11.67
N LEU A 332 -9.46 -16.63 12.13
CA LEU A 332 -8.13 -16.13 12.46
C LEU A 332 -7.21 -16.21 11.25
N THR A 333 -6.38 -15.19 11.04
CA THR A 333 -5.36 -15.22 9.99
C THR A 333 -4.31 -16.31 10.27
N SER A 334 -3.91 -17.02 9.22
CA SER A 334 -2.86 -18.04 9.27
C SER A 334 -2.03 -17.99 8.00
N GLY A 335 -0.85 -17.36 8.07
CA GLY A 335 -0.02 -17.10 6.89
C GLY A 335 -0.74 -16.15 5.93
N ASN A 336 -0.76 -16.46 4.63
CA ASN A 336 -1.57 -15.73 3.65
C ASN A 336 -3.00 -16.30 3.48
N GLY A 337 -3.46 -17.07 4.46
CA GLY A 337 -4.80 -17.65 4.50
C GLY A 337 -5.48 -17.45 5.86
N TRP A 338 -6.41 -18.34 6.20
CA TRP A 338 -7.20 -18.23 7.44
C TRP A 338 -7.62 -19.59 8.00
N ILE A 339 -7.97 -19.61 9.29
CA ILE A 339 -8.52 -20.75 10.02
C ILE A 339 -9.79 -20.30 10.75
N ALA A 340 -10.89 -21.03 10.56
CA ALA A 340 -12.17 -20.79 11.21
C ALA A 340 -12.60 -22.06 11.95
N ASN A 341 -12.72 -21.97 13.27
CA ASN A 341 -13.23 -23.06 14.10
C ASN A 341 -14.56 -22.63 14.71
N SER A 342 -15.50 -23.56 14.79
CA SER A 342 -16.79 -23.37 15.45
C SER A 342 -16.98 -24.39 16.56
N SER A 343 -17.78 -24.03 17.54
CA SER A 343 -18.16 -24.90 18.64
C SER A 343 -19.67 -24.94 18.85
N GLU A 344 -20.12 -26.01 19.51
CA GLU A 344 -21.51 -26.27 19.85
C GLU A 344 -21.66 -26.38 21.37
N PRO A 345 -22.77 -25.91 21.96
CA PRO A 345 -23.00 -26.02 23.40
C PRO A 345 -23.22 -27.48 23.83
N VAL A 346 -22.71 -27.81 25.02
CA VAL A 346 -22.98 -29.08 25.72
C VAL A 346 -23.38 -28.81 27.18
N SER A 347 -24.29 -29.63 27.71
CA SER A 347 -24.75 -29.49 29.09
C SER A 347 -23.65 -29.74 30.12
N HIS A 348 -22.66 -30.57 29.79
CA HIS A 348 -21.52 -30.90 30.63
C HIS A 348 -20.27 -31.09 29.79
N VAL A 349 -19.17 -30.40 30.11
CA VAL A 349 -17.87 -30.57 29.44
C VAL A 349 -17.23 -31.93 29.73
N ASN A 350 -17.62 -32.58 30.84
CA ASN A 350 -17.31 -33.97 31.14
C ASN A 350 -18.58 -34.64 31.70
N LYS A 351 -19.11 -35.65 31.01
CA LYS A 351 -20.40 -36.28 31.32
C LYS A 351 -20.28 -37.56 32.16
N THR A 352 -19.08 -38.07 32.36
CA THR A 352 -18.81 -39.34 33.08
C THR A 352 -18.12 -39.13 34.44
N THR A 353 -17.77 -37.89 34.78
CA THR A 353 -17.13 -37.54 36.06
C THR A 353 -18.14 -37.44 37.20
N THR A 354 -17.67 -37.54 38.45
CA THR A 354 -18.50 -37.27 39.64
C THR A 354 -17.75 -36.28 40.56
N PRO A 355 -18.24 -35.03 40.71
CA PRO A 355 -19.43 -34.46 40.07
C PRO A 355 -19.26 -34.30 38.54
N LEU A 356 -20.38 -34.15 37.83
CA LEU A 356 -20.38 -33.82 36.40
C LEU A 356 -19.66 -32.49 36.15
N GLY A 357 -19.02 -32.36 35.00
CA GLY A 357 -18.42 -31.09 34.58
C GLY A 357 -19.48 -29.98 34.39
N PRO A 358 -19.10 -28.70 34.45
CA PRO A 358 -20.02 -27.59 34.16
C PRO A 358 -20.45 -27.61 32.68
N ALA A 359 -21.49 -26.84 32.34
CA ALA A 359 -21.85 -26.58 30.94
C ALA A 359 -20.72 -25.85 30.20
N GLY A 360 -20.61 -26.08 28.89
CA GLY A 360 -19.58 -25.49 28.05
C GLY A 360 -19.83 -25.72 26.57
N THR A 361 -18.76 -25.80 25.79
CA THR A 361 -18.83 -26.01 24.33
C THR A 361 -17.91 -27.15 23.90
N ARG A 362 -18.23 -27.81 22.79
CA ARG A 362 -17.38 -28.81 22.12
C ARG A 362 -17.03 -28.33 20.70
N ALA A 363 -15.90 -28.75 20.17
CA ALA A 363 -15.54 -28.45 18.79
C ALA A 363 -16.56 -29.04 17.80
N ALA A 364 -16.99 -28.29 16.79
CA ALA A 364 -18.08 -28.69 15.89
C ALA A 364 -17.66 -28.72 14.42
N LYS A 365 -16.87 -27.74 13.98
CA LYS A 365 -16.34 -27.70 12.61
C LYS A 365 -15.05 -26.89 12.61
N ALA A 366 -14.08 -27.36 11.83
CA ALA A 366 -12.87 -26.63 11.58
C ALA A 366 -12.67 -26.48 10.07
N GLN A 367 -12.38 -25.26 9.62
CA GLN A 367 -12.13 -24.91 8.23
C GLN A 367 -10.85 -24.10 8.14
N ALA A 368 -10.13 -24.27 7.04
CA ALA A 368 -8.99 -23.45 6.72
C ALA A 368 -8.91 -23.18 5.23
N CYS A 369 -8.50 -21.98 4.87
CA CYS A 369 -7.97 -21.69 3.55
C CYS A 369 -6.46 -21.59 3.71
N LEU A 370 -5.75 -22.61 3.24
CA LEU A 370 -4.30 -22.73 3.41
C LEU A 370 -3.61 -22.21 2.15
N GLY A 371 -3.08 -20.98 2.21
CA GLY A 371 -2.32 -20.41 1.11
C GLY A 371 -0.86 -20.89 1.08
N ALA A 372 -0.09 -20.39 0.11
CA ALA A 372 1.32 -20.74 -0.09
C ALA A 372 2.23 -20.37 1.10
N GLU A 373 1.91 -19.30 1.85
CA GLU A 373 2.62 -18.91 3.06
C GLU A 373 1.92 -19.53 4.28
N ARG A 374 2.65 -20.31 5.07
CA ARG A 374 2.09 -21.03 6.22
C ARG A 374 2.10 -20.16 7.48
N GLY A 375 0.98 -20.12 8.18
CA GLY A 375 0.91 -19.57 9.53
C GLY A 375 1.59 -20.47 10.57
N ALA A 376 2.04 -19.86 11.67
CA ALA A 376 2.55 -20.60 12.81
C ALA A 376 1.40 -21.24 13.60
N GLY A 377 1.44 -22.56 13.79
CA GLY A 377 0.56 -23.26 14.72
C GLY A 377 1.07 -23.20 16.15
N SER A 378 0.29 -23.75 17.09
CA SER A 378 0.67 -23.90 18.50
C SER A 378 0.38 -25.31 19.00
N ASP A 379 1.10 -25.70 20.05
CA ASP A 379 0.94 -27.02 20.67
C ASP A 379 -0.44 -27.15 21.34
N ALA A 380 -0.92 -28.40 21.47
CA ALA A 380 -2.21 -28.66 22.08
C ALA A 380 -2.12 -28.66 23.62
N GLU A 381 -2.98 -27.87 24.27
CA GLU A 381 -2.93 -27.64 25.70
C GLU A 381 -4.31 -27.69 26.37
N GLY A 382 -4.35 -27.56 27.70
CA GLY A 382 -5.59 -27.34 28.45
C GLY A 382 -6.43 -28.57 28.77
N ASP A 383 -7.54 -28.34 29.47
CA ASP A 383 -8.56 -29.36 29.78
C ASP A 383 -9.74 -29.15 28.82
N ILE A 384 -9.66 -29.80 27.64
CA ILE A 384 -10.65 -29.66 26.58
C ILE A 384 -11.92 -30.46 26.91
N THR A 385 -13.04 -30.12 26.28
CA THR A 385 -14.30 -30.86 26.46
C THR A 385 -14.13 -32.35 26.14
N GLY A 386 -14.56 -33.20 27.08
CA GLY A 386 -14.45 -34.65 27.04
C GLY A 386 -13.08 -35.19 27.44
N TRP A 387 -12.12 -34.36 27.85
CA TRP A 387 -10.76 -34.84 28.17
C TRP A 387 -10.73 -35.77 29.38
N GLN A 388 -11.45 -35.45 30.45
CA GLN A 388 -11.53 -36.30 31.63
C GLN A 388 -12.38 -37.55 31.36
N ASP A 389 -13.44 -37.42 30.54
CA ASP A 389 -14.24 -38.55 30.07
C ASP A 389 -13.35 -39.57 29.31
N ALA A 390 -12.47 -39.08 28.42
CA ALA A 390 -11.55 -39.92 27.67
C ALA A 390 -10.55 -40.63 28.60
N GLN A 391 -10.04 -39.93 29.63
CA GLN A 391 -9.15 -40.52 30.63
C GLN A 391 -9.84 -41.64 31.41
N LEU A 392 -11.08 -41.45 31.84
CA LEU A 392 -11.87 -42.47 32.53
C LEU A 392 -12.12 -43.69 31.64
N PHE A 393 -12.49 -43.47 30.38
CA PHE A 393 -12.67 -44.55 29.41
C PHE A 393 -11.38 -45.35 29.20
N ALA A 394 -10.25 -44.67 29.00
CA ALA A 394 -8.95 -45.30 28.81
C ALA A 394 -8.52 -46.11 30.05
N LEU A 395 -8.77 -45.59 31.25
CA LEU A 395 -8.47 -46.27 32.51
C LEU A 395 -9.35 -47.52 32.70
N ALA A 396 -10.64 -47.44 32.39
CA ALA A 396 -11.58 -48.54 32.54
C ALA A 396 -11.30 -49.71 31.57
N ASN A 397 -10.82 -49.40 30.37
CA ASN A 397 -10.59 -50.39 29.32
C ASN A 397 -9.12 -50.85 29.22
N GLN A 398 -8.20 -50.18 29.91
CA GLN A 398 -6.75 -50.45 29.94
C GLN A 398 -6.12 -50.89 28.60
N PRO A 399 -6.35 -50.19 27.48
CA PRO A 399 -5.84 -50.64 26.21
C PRO A 399 -4.31 -50.51 26.10
N GLY A 400 -3.62 -49.81 27.00
CA GLY A 400 -2.18 -49.52 26.86
C GLY A 400 -1.86 -48.56 25.71
N ALA A 401 -2.85 -47.78 25.25
CA ALA A 401 -2.67 -46.72 24.26
C ALA A 401 -2.70 -45.34 24.93
N GLN A 402 -2.01 -44.37 24.32
CA GLN A 402 -1.96 -43.00 24.81
C GLN A 402 -3.10 -42.17 24.21
N LEU A 403 -3.67 -41.28 25.03
CA LEU A 403 -4.62 -40.26 24.60
C LEU A 403 -3.87 -39.02 24.10
N ALA A 404 -4.53 -38.25 23.25
CA ALA A 404 -4.03 -36.99 22.73
C ALA A 404 -5.15 -35.97 22.56
N ARG A 405 -4.76 -34.70 22.57
CA ARG A 405 -5.60 -33.60 22.15
C ARG A 405 -5.38 -33.46 20.64
N CYS A 406 -6.25 -34.06 19.84
CA CYS A 406 -6.13 -34.01 18.39
C CYS A 406 -6.57 -32.64 17.89
N HIS A 407 -5.70 -31.97 17.16
CA HIS A 407 -6.07 -30.84 16.33
C HIS A 407 -7.05 -31.25 15.22
N LEU A 408 -8.06 -30.42 14.95
CA LEU A 408 -8.90 -30.54 13.77
C LEU A 408 -8.20 -29.95 12.54
N ILE A 409 -7.64 -28.75 12.67
CA ILE A 409 -6.59 -28.23 11.77
C ILE A 409 -5.24 -28.41 12.45
N ALA A 410 -4.36 -29.24 11.89
CA ALA A 410 -3.07 -29.54 12.51
C ALA A 410 -2.17 -28.32 12.72
N ASN A 411 -1.37 -28.33 13.78
CA ASN A 411 -0.41 -27.26 14.08
C ASN A 411 0.60 -27.03 12.93
N VAL A 412 1.01 -28.07 12.21
CA VAL A 412 1.90 -27.98 11.04
C VAL A 412 1.27 -27.27 9.82
N LEU A 413 -0.05 -27.10 9.83
CA LEU A 413 -0.84 -26.34 8.87
C LEU A 413 -1.27 -24.96 9.42
N GLY A 414 -0.76 -24.56 10.60
CA GLY A 414 -1.08 -23.29 11.25
C GLY A 414 -2.17 -23.37 12.32
N GLY A 415 -2.70 -24.57 12.58
CA GLY A 415 -3.71 -24.81 13.61
C GLY A 415 -3.29 -24.40 15.02
N LYS A 416 -4.21 -23.78 15.74
CA LYS A 416 -4.01 -23.34 17.13
C LYS A 416 -4.43 -24.44 18.11
N GLY A 417 -3.70 -24.59 19.21
CA GLY A 417 -3.96 -25.57 20.26
C GLY A 417 -3.83 -25.04 21.68
N GLY A 418 -3.44 -23.77 21.85
CA GLY A 418 -3.29 -23.14 23.16
C GLY A 418 -4.63 -22.66 23.73
N THR A 419 -4.71 -22.50 25.04
CA THR A 419 -5.94 -22.00 25.68
C THR A 419 -6.20 -20.51 25.39
N GLY A 420 -5.16 -19.75 25.06
CA GLY A 420 -5.24 -18.30 24.80
C GLY A 420 -5.38 -17.91 23.32
N ASP A 421 -5.36 -18.87 22.40
CA ASP A 421 -5.34 -18.60 20.94
C ASP A 421 -6.50 -19.26 20.18
N GLY A 422 -7.55 -19.65 20.89
CA GLY A 422 -8.71 -20.35 20.31
C GLY A 422 -8.52 -21.85 20.12
N GLY A 423 -7.44 -22.43 20.67
CA GLY A 423 -7.16 -23.86 20.62
C GLY A 423 -8.28 -24.79 21.09
N PRO A 424 -9.04 -24.51 22.18
CA PRO A 424 -10.10 -25.43 22.64
C PRO A 424 -11.16 -25.77 21.57
N ASP A 425 -11.46 -24.84 20.67
CA ASP A 425 -12.42 -25.06 19.57
C ASP A 425 -11.82 -25.84 18.38
N ASN A 426 -10.50 -26.01 18.37
CA ASN A 426 -9.76 -26.77 17.36
C ASN A 426 -9.31 -28.15 17.88
N LEU A 427 -9.70 -28.55 19.09
CA LEU A 427 -9.20 -29.76 19.72
C LEU A 427 -10.33 -30.74 20.09
N VAL A 428 -10.07 -32.03 19.91
CA VAL A 428 -10.93 -33.12 20.40
C VAL A 428 -10.10 -34.18 21.13
N PRO A 429 -10.64 -34.83 22.19
CA PRO A 429 -10.00 -35.98 22.79
C PRO A 429 -9.94 -37.14 21.79
N CYS A 430 -8.77 -37.74 21.65
CA CYS A 430 -8.59 -38.82 20.69
C CYS A 430 -7.51 -39.83 21.12
N TRP A 431 -7.41 -40.94 20.41
CA TRP A 431 -6.27 -41.84 20.52
C TRP A 431 -5.06 -41.32 19.73
N GLN A 432 -3.90 -41.28 20.39
CA GLN A 432 -2.64 -40.81 19.80
C GLN A 432 -2.24 -41.61 18.56
N VAL A 433 -2.36 -42.94 18.57
CA VAL A 433 -2.01 -43.74 17.39
C VAL A 433 -3.20 -43.94 16.47
N GLY A 434 -4.41 -44.13 17.01
CA GLY A 434 -5.55 -44.50 16.20
C GLY A 434 -6.07 -43.38 15.29
N MET A 435 -6.38 -42.23 15.86
CA MET A 435 -6.94 -41.10 15.12
C MET A 435 -5.88 -40.05 14.78
N ASN A 436 -4.91 -39.78 15.66
CA ASN A 436 -3.91 -38.73 15.45
C ASN A 436 -2.82 -39.16 14.43
N THR A 437 -1.89 -40.05 14.81
CA THR A 437 -0.63 -40.25 14.07
C THR A 437 -0.45 -41.59 13.34
N GLY A 438 -1.41 -42.52 13.41
CA GLY A 438 -1.33 -43.84 12.75
C GLY A 438 -1.54 -43.83 11.23
N THR A 439 -1.94 -44.97 10.67
CA THR A 439 -2.18 -45.09 9.22
C THR A 439 -3.34 -46.07 8.93
N PRO A 440 -4.41 -45.63 8.24
CA PRO A 440 -4.76 -44.24 7.97
C PRO A 440 -5.15 -43.50 9.27
N SER A 441 -4.80 -42.22 9.36
CA SER A 441 -5.16 -41.33 10.48
C SER A 441 -5.28 -39.89 9.97
N MET A 442 -5.60 -38.93 10.84
CA MET A 442 -5.59 -37.51 10.47
C MET A 442 -4.24 -37.09 9.87
N ARG A 443 -3.12 -37.51 10.50
CA ARG A 443 -1.76 -37.24 10.02
C ARG A 443 -1.51 -37.71 8.58
N SER A 444 -2.14 -38.80 8.14
CA SER A 444 -1.98 -39.32 6.78
C SER A 444 -2.43 -38.31 5.72
N TYR A 445 -3.51 -37.58 6.00
CA TYR A 445 -4.11 -36.61 5.07
C TYR A 445 -3.54 -35.19 5.27
N GLU A 446 -3.22 -34.83 6.50
CA GLU A 446 -2.48 -33.60 6.80
C GLU A 446 -1.11 -33.56 6.10
N ALA A 447 -0.42 -34.70 6.01
CA ALA A 447 0.84 -34.79 5.28
C ALA A 447 0.67 -34.50 3.78
N LEU A 448 -0.47 -34.81 3.18
CA LEU A 448 -0.77 -34.45 1.78
C LEU A 448 -0.95 -32.94 1.64
N ALA A 449 -1.71 -32.30 2.53
CA ALA A 449 -1.88 -30.84 2.53
C ALA A 449 -0.56 -30.11 2.80
N GLN A 450 0.20 -30.57 3.80
CA GLN A 450 1.52 -30.04 4.12
C GLN A 450 2.45 -30.14 2.91
N LYS A 451 2.51 -31.30 2.26
CA LYS A 451 3.33 -31.49 1.05
C LYS A 451 2.89 -30.56 -0.07
N ALA A 452 1.59 -30.43 -0.32
CA ALA A 452 1.07 -29.56 -1.39
C ALA A 452 1.39 -28.07 -1.17
N ILE A 453 1.45 -27.59 0.08
CA ILE A 453 1.84 -26.20 0.38
C ILE A 453 3.36 -26.02 0.31
N THR A 454 4.13 -27.02 0.74
CA THR A 454 5.60 -26.92 0.78
C THR A 454 6.26 -27.14 -0.59
N ASP A 455 5.58 -27.90 -1.45
CA ASP A 455 5.97 -28.12 -2.85
C ASP A 455 5.38 -26.98 -3.69
N ASN A 456 6.17 -25.92 -3.91
CA ASN A 456 5.78 -24.70 -4.66
C ASN A 456 5.27 -24.96 -6.10
N THR A 457 5.25 -26.22 -6.56
CA THR A 457 4.63 -26.62 -7.83
C THR A 457 3.15 -26.99 -7.71
N ALA A 458 2.67 -27.32 -6.50
CA ALA A 458 1.33 -27.81 -6.27
C ALA A 458 0.33 -26.70 -5.95
N VAL A 459 0.73 -25.69 -5.17
CA VAL A 459 -0.06 -24.50 -4.82
C VAL A 459 0.75 -23.27 -5.19
N GLY A 460 0.30 -22.54 -6.22
CA GLY A 460 0.93 -21.28 -6.62
C GLY A 460 0.63 -20.15 -5.63
N PRO A 461 1.24 -18.97 -5.81
CA PRO A 461 1.10 -17.85 -4.87
C PRO A 461 -0.36 -17.40 -4.66
N ASN A 462 -1.20 -17.48 -5.70
CA ASN A 462 -2.63 -17.13 -5.71
C ASN A 462 -3.57 -18.32 -5.51
N ASP A 463 -3.02 -19.53 -5.34
CA ASP A 463 -3.81 -20.74 -5.11
C ASP A 463 -3.93 -21.00 -3.60
N ALA A 464 -4.88 -21.84 -3.21
CA ALA A 464 -5.01 -22.27 -1.82
C ALA A 464 -5.55 -23.70 -1.73
N ILE A 465 -5.44 -24.28 -0.54
CA ILE A 465 -6.14 -25.51 -0.19
C ILE A 465 -7.28 -25.14 0.73
N PHE A 466 -8.51 -25.34 0.27
CA PHE A 466 -9.67 -25.32 1.15
C PHE A 466 -9.74 -26.66 1.88
N TYR A 467 -9.54 -26.62 3.20
CA TYR A 467 -9.40 -27.77 4.08
C TYR A 467 -10.51 -27.74 5.14
N GLN A 468 -11.19 -28.87 5.37
CA GLN A 468 -12.29 -28.95 6.32
C GLN A 468 -12.23 -30.23 7.14
N VAL A 469 -12.51 -30.12 8.43
CA VAL A 469 -12.67 -31.24 9.36
C VAL A 469 -13.95 -31.08 10.18
N THR A 470 -14.74 -32.14 10.24
CA THR A 470 -16.03 -32.19 10.95
C THR A 470 -16.05 -33.40 11.89
N PRO A 471 -16.00 -33.19 13.22
CA PRO A 471 -16.24 -34.23 14.21
C PRO A 471 -17.67 -34.77 14.14
N HIS A 472 -17.83 -36.07 14.32
CA HIS A 472 -19.11 -36.76 14.37
C HIS A 472 -19.37 -37.25 15.78
N TYR A 473 -20.41 -36.70 16.40
CA TYR A 473 -20.84 -37.07 17.75
C TYR A 473 -22.00 -38.04 17.70
N GLN A 474 -22.13 -38.91 18.71
CA GLN A 474 -23.24 -39.87 18.79
C GLN A 474 -24.58 -39.16 18.97
N ASP A 475 -24.61 -38.11 19.80
CA ASP A 475 -25.79 -37.31 20.12
C ASP A 475 -25.42 -35.89 20.59
N GLY A 476 -26.43 -35.09 20.96
CA GLY A 476 -26.25 -33.73 21.46
C GLY A 476 -25.50 -33.61 22.79
N ASP A 477 -25.46 -34.67 23.59
CA ASP A 477 -24.83 -34.69 24.91
C ASP A 477 -23.38 -35.23 24.86
N SER A 478 -22.94 -35.71 23.70
CA SER A 478 -21.62 -36.32 23.53
C SER A 478 -20.49 -35.31 23.58
N THR A 479 -19.51 -35.54 24.46
CA THR A 479 -18.34 -34.67 24.65
C THR A 479 -17.14 -35.09 23.79
N ILE A 480 -17.11 -36.36 23.36
CA ILE A 480 -16.04 -36.95 22.54
C ILE A 480 -16.63 -37.44 21.21
N PRO A 481 -16.02 -37.18 20.05
CA PRO A 481 -16.53 -37.64 18.77
C PRO A 481 -16.22 -39.12 18.53
N LEU A 482 -17.11 -39.80 17.81
CA LEU A 482 -16.94 -41.15 17.26
C LEU A 482 -15.83 -41.21 16.19
N GLY A 483 -15.53 -40.07 15.57
CA GLY A 483 -14.56 -39.90 14.50
C GLY A 483 -14.69 -38.52 13.87
N VAL A 484 -13.92 -38.27 12.82
CA VAL A 484 -13.97 -37.04 12.03
C VAL A 484 -14.10 -37.35 10.55
N THR A 485 -14.77 -36.50 9.80
CA THR A 485 -14.64 -36.44 8.33
C THR A 485 -13.70 -35.31 7.97
N MET A 486 -12.75 -35.59 7.09
CA MET A 486 -11.78 -34.61 6.58
C MET A 486 -11.94 -34.51 5.06
N SER A 487 -11.75 -33.32 4.51
CA SER A 487 -11.71 -33.09 3.06
C SER A 487 -10.73 -31.97 2.72
N ALA A 488 -10.16 -32.01 1.52
CA ALA A 488 -9.30 -30.94 1.03
C ALA A 488 -9.39 -30.77 -0.49
N THR A 489 -9.55 -29.53 -0.94
CA THR A 489 -9.61 -29.15 -2.36
C THR A 489 -8.56 -28.09 -2.64
N ILE A 490 -7.74 -28.28 -3.68
CA ILE A 490 -6.91 -27.22 -4.23
C ILE A 490 -7.82 -26.32 -5.06
N GLU A 491 -7.87 -25.05 -4.70
CA GLU A 491 -8.55 -23.98 -5.42
C GLU A 491 -7.49 -23.12 -6.10
N ARG A 492 -7.65 -22.90 -7.41
CA ARG A 492 -6.71 -22.13 -8.21
C ARG A 492 -7.18 -20.69 -8.39
N ALA A 493 -6.21 -19.82 -8.64
CA ALA A 493 -6.39 -18.43 -9.04
C ALA A 493 -7.36 -18.24 -10.21
N ASP A 494 -7.31 -19.15 -11.19
CA ASP A 494 -8.15 -19.13 -12.40
C ASP A 494 -9.59 -19.62 -12.17
N GLY A 495 -9.94 -19.96 -10.92
CA GLY A 495 -11.24 -20.48 -10.52
C GLY A 495 -11.40 -21.99 -10.69
N THR A 496 -10.39 -22.70 -11.21
CA THR A 496 -10.43 -24.16 -11.29
C THR A 496 -10.22 -24.79 -9.91
N THR A 497 -10.82 -25.96 -9.69
CA THR A 497 -10.67 -26.70 -8.44
C THR A 497 -10.30 -28.16 -8.72
N ARG A 498 -9.53 -28.76 -7.80
CA ARG A 498 -9.17 -30.18 -7.86
C ARG A 498 -9.10 -30.76 -6.45
N PRO A 499 -9.79 -31.88 -6.15
CA PRO A 499 -9.64 -32.57 -4.88
C PRO A 499 -8.17 -32.91 -4.61
N LEU A 500 -7.67 -32.56 -3.43
CA LEU A 500 -6.41 -33.07 -2.91
C LEU A 500 -6.61 -34.46 -2.32
N PHE A 501 -7.69 -34.61 -1.55
CA PHE A 501 -8.26 -35.89 -1.14
C PHE A 501 -9.78 -35.72 -0.94
N PRO A 502 -10.58 -36.78 -1.18
CA PRO A 502 -12.04 -36.71 -1.04
C PRO A 502 -12.45 -36.67 0.44
N ASP A 503 -13.76 -36.70 0.73
CA ASP A 503 -14.25 -36.91 2.08
C ASP A 503 -13.75 -38.26 2.63
N VAL A 504 -12.96 -38.20 3.71
CA VAL A 504 -12.40 -39.36 4.38
C VAL A 504 -12.82 -39.39 5.85
N TYR A 505 -13.39 -40.51 6.27
CA TYR A 505 -13.80 -40.72 7.66
C TYR A 505 -12.69 -41.41 8.46
N ILE A 506 -12.29 -40.81 9.58
CA ILE A 506 -11.29 -41.35 10.52
C ILE A 506 -11.99 -41.64 11.84
N SER A 507 -12.08 -42.92 12.20
CA SER A 507 -12.69 -43.33 13.46
C SER A 507 -11.82 -42.98 14.66
N ASN A 508 -12.44 -42.58 15.77
CA ASN A 508 -11.75 -42.31 17.04
C ASN A 508 -11.52 -43.61 17.84
N THR A 509 -11.02 -44.63 17.16
CA THR A 509 -10.71 -45.96 17.71
C THR A 509 -9.23 -46.05 18.04
N ARG A 510 -8.84 -46.98 18.92
CA ARG A 510 -7.43 -47.13 19.36
C ARG A 510 -6.44 -47.35 18.21
N GLY A 511 -6.92 -48.00 17.16
CA GLY A 511 -6.26 -48.26 15.88
C GLY A 511 -7.32 -48.57 14.82
N ASN A 512 -6.92 -49.08 13.67
CA ASN A 512 -7.84 -49.51 12.61
C ASN A 512 -8.48 -50.88 12.91
N THR A 513 -9.00 -51.05 14.12
CA THR A 513 -9.61 -52.32 14.60
C THR A 513 -11.10 -52.20 14.85
N GLY A 514 -11.67 -50.99 14.86
CA GLY A 514 -13.06 -50.75 15.26
C GLY A 514 -13.33 -50.87 16.76
N LEU A 515 -12.34 -51.29 17.55
CA LEU A 515 -12.47 -51.48 19.00
C LEU A 515 -12.03 -50.22 19.77
N PHE A 516 -12.61 -50.05 20.96
CA PHE A 516 -12.30 -48.95 21.88
C PHE A 516 -12.48 -47.58 21.23
N ASN A 517 -13.64 -47.33 20.62
CA ASN A 517 -13.99 -46.00 20.15
C ASN A 517 -14.22 -45.07 21.36
N LEU A 518 -13.50 -43.95 21.45
CA LEU A 518 -13.62 -43.03 22.59
C LEU A 518 -14.95 -42.26 22.62
N GLY A 519 -15.63 -42.13 21.48
CA GLY A 519 -16.90 -41.43 21.38
C GLY A 519 -18.14 -42.30 21.60
N ASN A 520 -17.97 -43.58 21.93
CA ASN A 520 -19.04 -44.58 22.07
C ASN A 520 -19.17 -45.13 23.49
#